data_AF-A0A6B3FEX4-F1
#
_entry.id   AF-A0A6B3FEX4-F1
#
_cell.length_a   1.000
_cell.length_b   1.000
_cell.length_c   1.000
_cell.angle_alpha   90.00
_cell.angle_beta   90.00
_cell.angle_gamma   90.00
#
_symmetry.space_group_name_H-M   'P 1'
#
loop_
_entity.id
_entity.type
_entity.pdbx_description
1 polymer ?
#
loop_
_entity_poly.entity_id
_entity_poly.type
_entity_poly.pdbx_seq_one_letter_code
_entity_poly.pdbx_strand_id
1 'polypeptide(L)'
;GIYHRRLFADGAQRFATELRTAEDRLWIWQLHLRARTYAALGLYGIFYRRGVTTSLTQIKDARQLDFFASYDTLLDQLRADRDADTLLPKAVRTYCAMIAFHNEKADDYEPATARKLRAESTAALGRMPQDVLDRTLTMIDDKRGTLLSRLRTKQKAA
;
A
#
# COMPACT_ATOMS: atom_id res chain seq x y z
N GLY A 1 7.33 -15.30 7.04
CA GLY A 1 8.20 -16.11 6.18
C GLY A 1 9.41 -16.56 6.97
N ILE A 2 10.27 -17.39 6.36
CA ILE A 2 11.59 -17.73 6.90
C ILE A 2 12.62 -16.93 6.09
N TYR A 3 13.53 -16.24 6.76
CA TYR A 3 14.49 -15.34 6.12
C TYR A 3 15.92 -15.69 6.54
N HIS A 4 16.84 -15.72 5.58
CA HIS A 4 18.25 -15.96 5.86
C HIS A 4 18.88 -14.72 6.53
N ARG A 5 19.65 -14.91 7.62
CA ARG A 5 20.23 -13.81 8.43
C ARG A 5 20.98 -12.75 7.63
N ARG A 6 21.62 -13.16 6.53
CA ARG A 6 22.40 -12.29 5.63
C ARG A 6 21.59 -11.11 5.07
N LEU A 7 20.26 -11.26 4.93
CA LEU A 7 19.38 -10.18 4.47
C LEU A 7 19.41 -8.97 5.39
N PHE A 8 19.86 -9.13 6.63
CA PHE A 8 19.89 -8.07 7.64
C PHE A 8 21.30 -7.63 8.01
N ALA A 9 22.34 -8.18 7.37
CA ALA A 9 23.73 -8.00 7.77
C ALA A 9 24.25 -6.57 7.57
N ASP A 10 23.71 -5.86 6.58
CA ASP A 10 24.03 -4.47 6.22
C ASP A 10 23.01 -3.46 6.75
N GLY A 11 21.99 -3.92 7.49
CA GLY A 11 20.90 -3.08 7.98
C GLY A 11 19.87 -2.65 6.92
N ALA A 12 20.03 -3.03 5.64
CA ALA A 12 19.18 -2.55 4.54
C ALA A 12 17.76 -3.14 4.51
N GLN A 13 17.48 -4.13 5.37
CA GLN A 13 16.21 -4.86 5.42
C GLN A 13 15.52 -4.74 6.79
N ARG A 14 15.46 -3.51 7.34
CA ARG A 14 14.73 -3.17 8.57
C ARG A 14 13.39 -2.49 8.24
N PHE A 15 12.46 -2.48 9.19
CA PHE A 15 11.25 -1.69 9.04
C PHE A 15 11.57 -0.20 9.09
N ALA A 16 10.85 0.57 8.27
CA ALA A 16 10.78 2.02 8.34
C ALA A 16 10.10 2.41 9.66
N THR A 17 10.88 2.87 10.64
CA THR A 17 10.44 3.13 12.02
C THR A 17 9.49 4.31 12.14
N GLU A 18 9.45 5.17 11.12
CA GLU A 18 8.54 6.29 10.97
C GLU A 18 7.11 5.86 10.61
N LEU A 19 6.94 4.65 10.08
CA LEU A 19 5.63 4.08 9.74
C LEU A 19 5.04 3.37 10.97
N ARG A 20 3.87 3.82 11.43
CA ARG A 20 3.15 3.21 12.56
C ARG A 20 2.26 2.05 12.12
N THR A 21 1.96 1.98 10.83
CA THR A 21 1.28 0.86 10.16
C THR A 21 1.80 0.72 8.73
N ALA A 22 1.55 -0.44 8.10
CA ALA A 22 1.91 -0.74 6.72
C ALA A 22 3.43 -0.71 6.43
N GLU A 23 4.26 -0.71 7.48
CA GLU A 23 5.70 -0.90 7.40
C GLU A 23 6.07 -2.27 6.82
N ASP A 24 5.27 -3.29 7.16
CA ASP A 24 5.39 -4.65 6.65
C ASP A 24 5.18 -4.75 5.13
N ARG A 25 4.26 -3.95 4.59
CA ARG A 25 3.96 -3.87 3.15
C ARG A 25 5.10 -3.24 2.37
N LEU A 26 5.68 -2.14 2.87
CA LEU A 26 6.85 -1.54 2.23
C LEU A 26 8.05 -2.50 2.31
N TRP A 27 8.26 -3.08 3.49
CA TRP A 27 9.36 -4.00 3.75
C TRP A 27 9.32 -5.24 2.85
N ILE A 28 8.15 -5.85 2.62
CA ILE A 28 8.07 -7.05 1.78
C ILE A 28 8.37 -6.74 0.31
N TRP A 29 7.98 -5.56 -0.18
CA TRP A 29 8.37 -5.10 -1.52
C TRP A 29 9.88 -4.92 -1.61
N GLN A 30 10.45 -4.16 -0.69
CA GLN A 30 11.90 -3.94 -0.62
C GLN A 30 12.68 -5.25 -0.52
N LEU A 31 12.16 -6.22 0.22
CA LEU A 31 12.75 -7.56 0.31
C LEU A 31 12.81 -8.21 -1.08
N HIS A 32 11.71 -8.20 -1.83
CA HIS A 32 11.67 -8.83 -3.15
C HIS A 32 12.47 -8.09 -4.21
N LEU A 33 12.63 -6.76 -4.09
CA LEU A 33 13.48 -5.98 -4.98
C LEU A 33 14.98 -6.27 -4.74
N ARG A 34 15.38 -6.55 -3.49
CA ARG A 34 16.80 -6.73 -3.11
C ARG A 34 17.22 -8.21 -3.02
N ALA A 35 16.29 -9.11 -2.75
CA ALA A 35 16.60 -10.52 -2.57
C ALA A 35 16.97 -11.17 -3.91
N ARG A 36 18.18 -11.72 -3.99
CA ARG A 36 18.65 -12.45 -5.17
C ARG A 36 17.82 -13.69 -5.51
N THR A 37 17.25 -14.34 -4.50
CA THR A 37 16.50 -15.60 -4.64
C THR A 37 15.43 -15.70 -3.56
N TYR A 38 14.26 -16.23 -3.89
CA TYR A 38 13.22 -16.60 -2.94
C TYR A 38 12.53 -17.90 -3.38
N ALA A 39 11.82 -18.55 -2.46
CA ALA A 39 10.97 -19.70 -2.75
C ALA A 39 9.60 -19.48 -2.11
N ALA A 40 8.54 -19.76 -2.86
CA ALA A 40 7.17 -19.84 -2.34
C ALA A 40 6.81 -21.33 -2.17
N LEU A 41 6.63 -21.77 -0.92
CA LEU A 41 6.40 -23.18 -0.59
C LEU A 41 4.98 -23.37 -0.07
N GLY A 42 4.24 -24.34 -0.62
CA GLY A 42 2.90 -24.72 -0.16
C GLY A 42 2.92 -25.61 1.09
N LEU A 43 3.73 -25.28 2.09
CA LEU A 43 3.86 -26.10 3.30
C LEU A 43 2.67 -25.89 4.25
N TYR A 44 1.99 -26.98 4.58
CA TYR A 44 0.92 -27.01 5.58
C TYR A 44 1.54 -26.92 6.99
N GLY A 45 1.79 -25.72 7.51
CA GLY A 45 2.28 -25.59 8.89
C GLY A 45 2.70 -24.20 9.35
N ILE A 46 2.96 -23.25 8.44
CA ILE A 46 3.35 -21.89 8.82
C ILE A 46 2.22 -20.92 8.44
N PHE A 47 1.42 -20.53 9.43
CA PHE A 47 0.30 -19.61 9.24
C PHE A 47 0.41 -18.39 10.15
N TYR A 48 0.09 -17.21 9.59
CA TYR A 48 -0.08 -16.00 10.38
C TYR A 48 -1.39 -16.09 11.17
N ARG A 49 -1.34 -15.83 12.47
CA ARG A 49 -2.53 -15.85 13.34
C ARG A 49 -3.44 -14.65 13.00
N ARG A 50 -4.70 -14.90 12.68
CA ARG A 50 -5.71 -13.86 12.44
C ARG A 50 -6.65 -13.73 13.65
N GLY A 51 -7.27 -12.56 13.82
CA GLY A 51 -8.33 -12.35 14.81
C GLY A 51 -7.86 -12.15 16.25
N VAL A 52 -6.61 -11.74 16.48
CA VAL A 52 -6.14 -11.41 17.84
C VAL A 52 -6.74 -10.06 18.26
N THR A 53 -7.44 -10.02 19.39
CA THR A 53 -8.18 -8.85 19.89
C THR A 53 -7.29 -7.63 20.18
N THR A 54 -5.99 -7.84 20.36
CA THR A 54 -4.97 -6.79 20.52
C THR A 54 -4.37 -6.30 19.20
N SER A 55 -4.89 -6.73 18.04
CA SER A 55 -4.36 -6.33 16.75
C SER A 55 -4.58 -4.83 16.49
N LEU A 56 -3.49 -4.11 16.20
CA LEU A 56 -3.48 -2.70 15.78
C LEU A 56 -4.47 -2.40 14.64
N THR A 57 -4.85 -3.41 13.84
CA THR A 57 -5.85 -3.28 12.78
C THR A 57 -7.26 -2.93 13.26
N GLN A 58 -7.55 -3.03 14.57
CA GLN A 58 -8.84 -2.65 15.15
C GLN A 58 -8.90 -1.17 15.56
N ILE A 59 -7.75 -0.47 15.64
CA ILE A 59 -7.73 0.93 16.08
C ILE A 59 -7.89 1.85 14.87
N LYS A 60 -9.08 2.45 14.74
CA LYS A 60 -9.49 3.30 13.60
C LYS A 60 -9.06 4.76 13.77
N ASP A 61 -7.78 4.98 14.03
CA ASP A 61 -7.21 6.33 14.17
C ASP A 61 -6.27 6.71 13.01
N ALA A 62 -5.69 7.91 13.09
CA ALA A 62 -4.83 8.47 12.05
C ALA A 62 -3.59 7.63 11.73
N ARG A 63 -3.18 6.69 12.58
CA ARG A 63 -2.05 5.78 12.30
C ARG A 63 -2.34 4.84 11.14
N GLN A 64 -3.62 4.49 10.93
CA GLN A 64 -4.03 3.66 9.80
C GLN A 64 -3.84 4.35 8.45
N LEU A 65 -3.53 5.65 8.42
CA LEU A 65 -3.25 6.39 7.19
C LEU A 65 -1.79 6.29 6.73
N ASP A 66 -0.90 5.67 7.50
CA ASP A 66 0.53 5.53 7.13
C ASP A 66 0.76 4.63 5.91
N PHE A 67 -0.28 3.91 5.44
CA PHE A 67 -0.23 3.29 4.13
C PHE A 67 0.01 4.31 3.00
N PHE A 68 -0.40 5.58 3.15
CA PHE A 68 -0.06 6.59 2.14
C PHE A 68 1.47 6.75 2.03
N ALA A 69 2.14 7.05 3.14
CA ALA A 69 3.59 7.19 3.18
C ALA A 69 4.34 5.91 2.74
N SER A 70 3.83 4.75 3.16
CA SER A 70 4.36 3.43 2.76
C SER A 70 4.33 3.23 1.25
N TYR A 71 3.19 3.48 0.60
CA TYR A 71 3.06 3.28 -0.85
C TYR A 71 3.67 4.42 -1.67
N ASP A 72 3.67 5.66 -1.19
CA ASP A 72 4.39 6.77 -1.84
C ASP A 72 5.88 6.45 -1.91
N THR A 73 6.48 6.01 -0.78
CA THR A 73 7.88 5.55 -0.73
C THR A 73 8.13 4.40 -1.70
N LEU A 74 7.22 3.43 -1.76
CA LEU A 74 7.32 2.31 -2.71
C LEU A 74 7.29 2.79 -4.16
N LEU A 75 6.36 3.68 -4.53
CA LEU A 75 6.26 4.16 -5.91
C LEU A 75 7.51 4.95 -6.32
N ASP A 76 8.09 5.73 -5.42
CA ASP A 76 9.35 6.44 -5.69
C ASP A 76 10.52 5.48 -5.88
N GLN A 77 10.60 4.41 -5.08
CA GLN A 77 11.60 3.36 -5.27
C GLN A 77 11.42 2.62 -6.60
N LEU A 78 10.18 2.28 -6.97
CA LEU A 78 9.90 1.57 -8.22
C LEU A 78 10.13 2.41 -9.46
N ARG A 79 9.95 3.74 -9.39
CA ARG A 79 10.27 4.66 -10.50
C ARG A 79 11.75 4.64 -10.88
N ALA A 80 12.63 4.39 -9.91
CA ALA A 80 14.07 4.28 -10.11
C ALA A 80 14.54 2.85 -10.43
N ASP A 81 13.63 1.87 -10.39
CA ASP A 81 13.96 0.46 -10.61
C ASP A 81 14.02 0.14 -12.11
N ARG A 82 14.95 -0.73 -12.50
CA ARG A 82 15.09 -1.15 -13.90
C ARG A 82 13.86 -1.90 -14.43
N ASP A 83 13.10 -2.54 -13.55
CA ASP A 83 11.93 -3.36 -13.87
C ASP A 83 10.61 -2.56 -13.63
N ALA A 84 10.68 -1.22 -13.56
CA ALA A 84 9.57 -0.32 -13.25
C ALA A 84 8.29 -0.62 -14.04
N ASP A 85 8.39 -0.77 -15.37
CA ASP A 85 7.23 -1.00 -16.26
C ASP A 85 6.46 -2.27 -15.90
N THR A 86 7.16 -3.27 -15.37
CA THR A 86 6.56 -4.55 -14.93
C THR A 86 5.95 -4.42 -13.53
N LEU A 87 6.60 -3.68 -12.64
CA LEU A 87 6.28 -3.66 -11.22
C LEU A 87 5.26 -2.58 -10.82
N LEU A 88 5.31 -1.41 -11.48
CA LEU A 88 4.42 -0.28 -11.21
C LEU A 88 2.93 -0.65 -11.34
N PRO A 89 2.46 -1.39 -12.36
CA PRO A 89 1.06 -1.79 -12.46
C PRO A 89 0.55 -2.55 -11.23
N LYS A 90 1.38 -3.47 -10.69
CA LYS A 90 1.03 -4.22 -9.48
C LYS A 90 0.99 -3.33 -8.25
N ALA A 91 1.95 -2.42 -8.10
CA ALA A 91 2.01 -1.50 -6.96
C ALA A 91 0.84 -0.51 -6.98
N VAL A 92 0.57 0.13 -8.13
CA VAL A 92 -0.55 1.07 -8.32
C VAL A 92 -1.90 0.39 -8.06
N ARG A 93 -2.12 -0.82 -8.60
CA ARG A 93 -3.35 -1.59 -8.32
C ARG A 93 -3.53 -1.88 -6.84
N THR A 94 -2.47 -2.26 -6.16
CA THR A 94 -2.53 -2.58 -4.72
C THR A 94 -2.80 -1.32 -3.90
N TYR A 95 -2.19 -0.19 -4.26
CA TYR A 95 -2.42 1.09 -3.61
C TYR A 95 -3.86 1.58 -3.83
N CYS A 96 -4.39 1.50 -5.05
CA CYS A 96 -5.80 1.79 -5.35
C CYS A 96 -6.75 0.94 -4.50
N ALA A 97 -6.46 -0.36 -4.34
CA ALA A 97 -7.26 -1.24 -3.50
C ALA A 97 -7.23 -0.82 -2.02
N MET A 98 -6.08 -0.37 -1.50
CA MET A 98 -5.97 0.17 -0.14
C MET A 98 -6.77 1.46 0.03
N ILE A 99 -6.65 2.40 -0.92
CA ILE A 99 -7.42 3.65 -0.92
C ILE A 99 -8.93 3.35 -0.88
N ALA A 100 -9.40 2.46 -1.76
CA ALA A 100 -10.80 2.06 -1.80
C ALA A 100 -11.25 1.41 -0.47
N PHE A 101 -10.46 0.46 0.05
CA PHE A 101 -10.77 -0.25 1.30
C PHE A 101 -10.94 0.68 2.50
N HIS A 102 -10.08 1.70 2.62
CA HIS A 102 -10.17 2.68 3.70
C HIS A 102 -11.32 3.66 3.49
N ASN A 103 -11.56 4.12 2.26
CA ASN A 103 -12.67 5.04 1.96
C ASN A 103 -14.05 4.37 2.12
N GLU A 104 -14.17 3.07 1.88
CA GLU A 104 -15.39 2.30 2.18
C GLU A 104 -15.74 2.26 3.67
N LYS A 105 -14.75 2.47 4.55
CA LYS A 105 -14.90 2.52 6.01
C LYS A 105 -14.72 3.92 6.55
N ALA A 106 -14.78 4.95 5.70
CA ALA A 106 -14.50 6.33 6.09
C ALA A 106 -15.39 6.81 7.26
N ASP A 107 -16.62 6.30 7.35
CA ASP A 107 -17.59 6.69 8.37
C ASP A 107 -17.31 6.06 9.74
N ASP A 108 -16.41 5.07 9.80
CA ASP A 108 -15.94 4.49 11.05
C ASP A 108 -14.75 5.27 11.67
N TYR A 109 -14.20 6.24 10.95
CA TYR A 109 -13.12 7.10 11.44
C TYR A 109 -13.68 8.35 12.11
N GLU A 110 -12.91 8.89 13.05
CA GLU A 110 -13.14 10.25 13.53
C GLU A 110 -13.25 11.26 12.37
N PRO A 111 -14.16 12.25 12.43
CA PRO A 111 -14.42 13.17 11.31
C PRO A 111 -13.18 13.87 10.75
N ALA A 112 -12.22 14.23 11.62
CA ALA A 112 -10.95 14.83 11.19
C ALA A 112 -10.10 13.83 10.38
N THR A 113 -10.01 12.59 10.83
CA THR A 113 -9.29 11.51 10.14
C THR A 113 -9.96 11.14 8.83
N ALA A 114 -11.30 11.09 8.79
CA ALA A 114 -12.06 10.81 7.58
C ALA A 114 -11.89 11.91 6.51
N ARG A 115 -11.75 13.18 6.92
CA ARG A 115 -11.40 14.29 6.01
C ARG A 115 -9.97 14.15 5.49
N LYS A 116 -9.02 13.87 6.37
CA LYS A 116 -7.62 13.63 5.98
C LYS A 116 -7.50 12.46 5.00
N LEU A 117 -8.16 11.34 5.27
CA LEU A 117 -8.20 10.18 4.37
C LEU A 117 -8.64 10.57 2.95
N ARG A 118 -9.72 11.34 2.81
CA ARG A 118 -10.24 11.76 1.49
C ARG A 118 -9.28 12.72 0.77
N ALA A 119 -8.68 13.65 1.49
CA ALA A 119 -7.69 14.59 0.95
C ALA A 119 -6.43 13.85 0.46
N GLU A 120 -5.83 13.00 1.31
CA GLU A 120 -4.65 12.20 0.97
C GLU A 120 -4.94 11.21 -0.17
N SER A 121 -6.14 10.60 -0.20
CA SER A 121 -6.57 9.73 -1.31
C SER A 121 -6.56 10.48 -2.64
N THR A 122 -7.10 11.70 -2.65
CA THR A 122 -7.16 12.56 -3.83
C THR A 122 -5.76 12.94 -4.30
N ALA A 123 -4.89 13.33 -3.36
CA ALA A 123 -3.52 13.71 -3.66
C ALA A 123 -2.68 12.52 -4.16
N ALA A 124 -2.81 11.35 -3.53
CA ALA A 124 -2.11 10.13 -3.92
C ALA A 124 -2.48 9.68 -5.35
N LEU A 125 -3.78 9.67 -5.69
CA LEU A 125 -4.24 9.36 -7.05
C LEU A 125 -3.68 10.34 -8.09
N GLY A 126 -3.54 11.62 -7.73
CA GLY A 126 -2.94 12.64 -8.59
C GLY A 126 -1.43 12.46 -8.79
N ARG A 127 -0.70 11.93 -7.80
CA ARG A 127 0.75 11.69 -7.88
C ARG A 127 1.14 10.40 -8.60
N MET A 128 0.22 9.43 -8.74
CA MET A 128 0.50 8.16 -9.43
C MET A 128 0.84 8.37 -10.93
N PRO A 129 1.59 7.45 -11.57
CA PRO A 129 1.74 7.44 -13.02
C PRO A 129 0.36 7.31 -13.69
N GLN A 130 -0.05 8.33 -14.44
CA GLN A 130 -1.44 8.45 -14.88
C GLN A 130 -1.82 7.37 -15.91
N ASP A 131 -0.89 6.98 -16.79
CA ASP A 131 -1.09 5.92 -17.78
C ASP A 131 -1.29 4.54 -17.11
N VAL A 132 -0.57 4.27 -16.02
CA VAL A 132 -0.70 3.04 -15.23
C VAL A 132 -1.99 3.08 -14.42
N LEU A 133 -2.33 4.24 -13.85
CA LEU A 133 -3.58 4.45 -13.10
C LEU A 133 -4.81 4.28 -14.00
N ASP A 134 -4.82 4.85 -15.19
CA ASP A 134 -5.94 4.72 -16.14
C ASP A 134 -6.19 3.25 -16.48
N ARG A 135 -5.14 2.51 -16.85
CA ARG A 135 -5.22 1.06 -17.09
C ARG A 135 -5.66 0.28 -15.85
N THR A 136 -5.24 0.71 -14.66
CA THR A 136 -5.64 0.07 -13.40
C THR A 136 -7.13 0.25 -13.13
N LEU A 137 -7.66 1.45 -13.36
CA LEU A 137 -9.07 1.78 -13.09
C LEU A 137 -10.03 1.02 -14.03
N THR A 138 -9.61 0.65 -15.24
CA THR A 138 -10.43 -0.17 -16.15
C THR A 138 -10.48 -1.65 -15.75
N MET A 139 -9.55 -2.13 -14.93
CA MET A 139 -9.46 -3.54 -14.50
C MET A 139 -10.02 -3.80 -13.10
N ILE A 140 -10.33 -2.74 -12.34
CA ILE A 140 -10.90 -2.85 -10.99
C ILE A 140 -12.42 -3.01 -11.11
N ASP A 141 -13.04 -3.68 -10.13
CA ASP A 141 -14.50 -3.83 -10.05
C ASP A 141 -15.23 -2.47 -10.07
N ASP A 142 -16.39 -2.40 -10.72
CA ASP A 142 -17.09 -1.15 -11.04
C ASP A 142 -17.34 -0.24 -9.83
N LYS A 143 -17.64 -0.84 -8.68
CA LYS A 143 -17.89 -0.08 -7.44
C LYS A 143 -16.64 0.66 -7.00
N ARG A 144 -15.51 -0.04 -6.89
CA ARG A 144 -14.22 0.58 -6.51
C ARG A 144 -13.71 1.52 -7.60
N GLY A 145 -13.87 1.15 -8.87
CA GLY A 145 -13.49 2.00 -10.01
C GLY A 145 -14.20 3.34 -9.99
N THR A 146 -15.51 3.35 -9.73
CA THR A 146 -16.32 4.57 -9.61
C THR A 146 -15.89 5.44 -8.43
N LEU A 147 -15.67 4.82 -7.25
CA LEU A 147 -15.20 5.53 -6.06
C LEU A 147 -13.86 6.24 -6.31
N LEU A 148 -12.88 5.51 -6.86
CA LEU A 148 -11.54 6.02 -7.15
C LEU A 148 -11.57 7.10 -8.23
N SER A 149 -12.38 6.92 -9.27
CA SER A 149 -12.57 7.92 -10.33
C SER A 149 -13.15 9.22 -9.77
N ARG A 150 -14.14 9.15 -8.88
CA ARG A 150 -14.73 10.33 -8.23
C ARG A 150 -13.72 11.06 -7.35
N LEU A 151 -12.90 10.33 -6.60
CA LEU A 151 -11.84 10.92 -5.79
C LEU A 151 -10.81 11.64 -6.68
N ARG A 152 -10.40 11.01 -7.79
CA ARG A 152 -9.47 11.61 -8.75
C ARG A 152 -10.00 12.89 -9.39
N THR A 153 -11.28 12.93 -9.79
CA THR A 153 -11.86 14.12 -10.43
C THR A 153 -11.91 15.33 -9.49
N LYS A 154 -12.06 15.12 -8.18
CA LYS A 154 -12.02 16.22 -7.20
C LYS A 154 -10.67 16.92 -7.13
N GLN A 155 -9.57 16.24 -7.47
CA GLN A 155 -8.26 16.85 -7.59
C GLN A 155 -8.19 17.83 -8.77
N LYS A 156 -8.76 17.45 -9.92
CA LYS A 156 -8.71 18.28 -11.14
C LYS A 156 -9.52 19.57 -11.01
N ALA A 157 -10.44 19.64 -10.05
CA ALA A 157 -11.31 20.78 -9.81
C ALA A 157 -10.83 21.70 -8.66
N ALA A 158 -9.77 21.30 -7.93
CA ALA A 158 -9.16 22.04 -6.83
C ALA A 158 -7.84 22.66 -7.27
#